data_AF-A0A7V6SNE0-F1
#
_entry.id   AF-A0A7V6SNE0-F1
#
_cell.length_a   1.000
_cell.length_b   1.000
_cell.length_c   1.000
_cell.angle_alpha   90.00
_cell.angle_beta   90.00
_cell.angle_gamma   90.00
#
_symmetry.space_group_name_H-M   'P 1'
#
loop_
_entity.id
_entity.type
_entity.pdbx_description
1 polymer ?
#
loop_
_entity_poly.entity_id
_entity_poly.type
_entity_poly.pdbx_seq_one_letter_code
_entity_poly.pdbx_strand_id
1 'polypeptide(L)'
;MKKYVRLVSVVLVVLILATTSALFVREVQAASPMLMAQFNEKLKSFKARKNYSHKEQYQNRIGWKGGSECFGFANELCVWMFGSYPTGSMSAYDKDMDSRWNREYGASAVNAIRPGSVIRTGEHSRFVTNVKGNDIYYCDANTDRKNTIVYGRTITKADLRIELDDELKHYEKGDTNRKTGWVATHPNAPDPEDNSIARYIVANSIIRSAPNGNIITRPWRPLRVAGMKEGAWLKFTYGGKTAYVAMSSTRKGNPQMTGYAKQKLNLRYTPTGKVERLLPMGYKVSGVLVDNMVKFTYDGKTSYVYAKFLQKDPVKVTCYVVANSIIRSTPNGNIITRPWRPLRVTGTIEGAWLKFTYEGETAYVAMSSTRTDNPPMTGYAKQNLNLSYTPTGKVERILPKGYKVSGVLVGDMVKFSYNGKASYVYANFLQKDPVMDPVTCYVVANSIIRSTPNGNIITRPWRPLRVTGTVEGAWLKFLYEGETAYVAMSSTRIDNPPMTGYAKQNLNIRYTPTGKVERILPKGNKVSGVLVGNMVKFTYDGRTSYVYAKFLQKDPVQ
;
A
#
# COMPACT_ATOMS: atom_id res chain seq x y z
N MET A 1 49.54 -57.44 -47.72
CA MET A 1 49.43 -55.98 -48.03
C MET A 1 49.77 -55.25 -46.73
N LYS A 2 50.82 -54.41 -46.57
CA LYS A 2 51.14 -53.11 -47.22
C LYS A 2 49.90 -52.17 -47.18
N LYS A 3 49.87 -50.98 -46.55
CA LYS A 3 50.80 -50.11 -45.78
C LYS A 3 50.02 -49.54 -44.54
N TYR A 4 50.49 -48.83 -43.51
CA TYR A 4 51.76 -48.29 -42.95
C TYR A 4 51.78 -48.66 -41.43
N VAL A 5 52.82 -48.60 -40.57
CA VAL A 5 54.15 -47.93 -40.47
C VAL A 5 54.16 -46.55 -39.76
N ARG A 6 54.61 -46.54 -38.48
CA ARG A 6 55.03 -45.42 -37.57
C ARG A 6 53.92 -44.41 -37.15
N LEU A 7 53.64 -44.25 -35.85
CA LEU A 7 54.55 -43.63 -34.88
C LEU A 7 54.59 -44.33 -33.50
N VAL A 8 55.76 -44.30 -32.86
CA VAL A 8 56.00 -44.72 -31.46
C VAL A 8 56.40 -43.46 -30.66
N SER A 9 56.45 -43.54 -29.32
CA SER A 9 57.06 -42.55 -28.42
C SER A 9 56.28 -41.26 -28.11
N VAL A 10 55.09 -41.39 -27.51
CA VAL A 10 54.49 -40.32 -26.66
C VAL A 10 53.84 -40.88 -25.37
N VAL A 11 53.12 -42.00 -25.46
CA VAL A 11 52.20 -42.46 -24.39
C VAL A 11 52.93 -42.95 -23.10
N LEU A 12 54.21 -43.32 -23.17
CA LEU A 12 54.94 -43.94 -22.04
C LEU A 12 55.67 -42.95 -21.10
N VAL A 13 55.24 -41.68 -21.05
CA VAL A 13 55.74 -40.68 -20.08
C VAL A 13 54.65 -40.21 -19.11
N VAL A 14 53.37 -40.48 -19.40
CA VAL A 14 52.22 -40.05 -18.57
C VAL A 14 51.83 -41.08 -17.50
N LEU A 15 52.41 -42.29 -17.54
CA LEU A 15 52.02 -43.41 -16.66
C LEU A 15 52.98 -43.72 -15.50
N ILE A 16 54.02 -42.91 -15.27
CA ILE A 16 54.95 -43.04 -14.13
C ILE A 16 55.09 -41.69 -13.40
N LEU A 17 53.96 -41.13 -12.97
CA LEU A 17 53.93 -39.91 -12.14
C LEU A 17 52.69 -39.82 -11.22
N ALA A 18 52.07 -40.96 -10.90
CA ALA A 18 50.79 -41.04 -10.19
C ALA A 18 50.80 -41.90 -8.90
N THR A 19 51.98 -42.31 -8.40
CA THR A 19 52.09 -43.35 -7.35
C THR A 19 53.11 -43.07 -6.24
N THR A 20 53.44 -41.80 -5.92
CA THR A 20 54.28 -41.45 -4.74
C THR A 20 54.01 -40.04 -4.17
N SER A 21 52.76 -39.75 -3.78
CA SER A 21 52.46 -38.55 -2.95
C SER A 21 51.14 -38.64 -2.19
N ALA A 22 50.78 -39.83 -1.68
CA ALA A 22 49.79 -39.97 -0.60
C ALA A 22 50.38 -39.46 0.73
N LEU A 23 50.79 -38.19 0.76
CA LEU A 23 51.11 -37.47 1.98
C LEU A 23 49.83 -37.41 2.81
N PHE A 24 49.76 -38.23 3.84
CA PHE A 24 48.83 -38.05 4.94
C PHE A 24 49.19 -36.75 5.67
N VAL A 25 48.79 -35.61 5.08
CA VAL A 25 48.44 -34.44 5.86
C VAL A 25 47.26 -34.87 6.71
N ARG A 26 47.56 -35.40 7.91
CA ARG A 26 46.65 -35.25 9.03
C ARG A 26 46.45 -33.75 9.16
N GLU A 27 45.29 -33.26 8.74
CA GLU A 27 44.78 -32.05 9.34
C GLU A 27 44.86 -32.26 10.85
N VAL A 28 45.61 -31.39 11.55
CA VAL A 28 45.52 -31.31 13.00
C VAL A 28 44.15 -30.66 13.26
N GLN A 29 43.12 -31.50 13.19
CA GLN A 29 41.74 -31.10 13.26
C GLN A 29 41.53 -30.46 14.62
N ALA A 30 41.50 -29.12 14.64
CA ALA A 30 41.46 -28.33 15.86
C ALA A 30 40.30 -28.83 16.72
N ALA A 31 40.63 -29.32 17.92
CA ALA A 31 39.70 -30.06 18.75
C ALA A 31 38.44 -29.24 18.95
N SER A 32 37.31 -29.73 18.40
CA SER A 32 36.10 -28.93 18.31
C SER A 32 35.63 -28.53 19.71
N PRO A 33 35.19 -27.27 19.92
CA PRO A 33 34.68 -26.81 21.20
C PRO A 33 33.65 -27.78 21.79
N MET A 34 33.81 -28.11 23.07
CA MET A 34 32.85 -28.94 23.80
C MET A 34 31.47 -28.29 23.72
N LEU A 35 30.41 -29.07 23.48
CA LEU A 35 29.06 -28.51 23.40
C LEU A 35 28.64 -27.94 24.77
N MET A 36 27.95 -26.80 24.80
CA MET A 36 27.53 -26.17 26.05
C MET A 36 26.67 -27.10 26.94
N ALA A 37 25.93 -28.04 26.33
CA ALA A 37 25.22 -29.10 27.06
C ALA A 37 26.17 -30.07 27.80
N GLN A 38 27.29 -30.46 27.19
CA GLN A 38 28.31 -31.32 27.79
C GLN A 38 29.06 -30.58 28.91
N PHE A 39 29.39 -29.30 28.69
CA PHE A 39 29.96 -28.43 29.73
C PHE A 39 29.03 -28.29 30.95
N ASN A 40 27.73 -28.06 30.71
CA ASN A 40 26.74 -27.96 31.78
C ASN A 40 26.59 -29.25 32.59
N GLU A 41 26.59 -30.43 31.94
CA GLU A 41 26.54 -31.71 32.65
C GLU A 41 27.85 -32.03 33.40
N LYS A 42 29.02 -31.69 32.85
CA LYS A 42 30.29 -31.73 33.61
C LYS A 42 30.25 -30.82 34.85
N LEU A 43 29.73 -29.60 34.72
CA LEU A 43 29.62 -28.63 35.82
C LEU A 43 28.62 -29.07 36.89
N LYS A 44 27.49 -29.65 36.49
CA LYS A 44 26.50 -30.28 37.37
C LYS A 44 27.10 -31.48 38.13
N SER A 45 27.90 -32.30 37.44
CA SER A 45 28.62 -33.43 38.02
C SER A 45 29.71 -33.00 39.02
N PHE A 46 30.39 -31.88 38.76
CA PHE A 46 31.34 -31.28 39.70
C PHE A 46 30.65 -30.77 40.96
N LYS A 47 29.58 -29.97 40.79
CA LYS A 47 28.75 -29.43 41.89
C LYS A 47 28.11 -30.48 42.80
N ALA A 48 27.88 -31.68 42.27
CA ALA A 48 27.32 -32.81 43.02
C ALA A 48 28.36 -33.54 43.89
N ARG A 49 29.66 -33.22 43.77
CA ARG A 49 30.70 -33.79 44.63
C ARG A 49 30.64 -33.15 46.02
N LYS A 50 30.62 -34.00 47.05
CA LYS A 50 30.93 -33.60 48.43
C LYS A 50 32.21 -32.76 48.43
N ASN A 51 32.27 -31.69 49.22
CA ASN A 51 33.33 -30.69 49.28
C ASN A 51 33.44 -29.69 48.09
N TYR A 52 32.57 -29.77 47.06
CA TYR A 52 32.52 -28.80 45.94
C TYR A 52 31.12 -28.14 45.75
N SER A 53 30.25 -28.33 46.73
CA SER A 53 28.89 -27.81 46.85
C SER A 53 28.85 -26.26 46.89
N HIS A 54 27.69 -25.67 46.62
CA HIS A 54 27.48 -24.25 46.92
C HIS A 54 27.46 -24.01 48.43
N LYS A 55 28.18 -22.98 48.89
CA LYS A 55 28.43 -22.60 50.29
C LYS A 55 29.31 -23.58 51.09
N GLU A 56 29.97 -24.54 50.43
CA GLU A 56 30.99 -25.35 51.09
C GLU A 56 32.29 -24.56 51.28
N GLN A 57 33.06 -24.90 52.33
CA GLN A 57 34.38 -24.33 52.59
C GLN A 57 35.49 -25.24 52.05
N TYR A 58 36.47 -24.64 51.36
CA TYR A 58 37.51 -25.35 50.60
C TYR A 58 38.82 -25.65 51.40
N GLN A 59 38.91 -25.29 52.68
CA GLN A 59 40.20 -25.22 53.39
C GLN A 59 40.89 -26.55 53.72
N ASN A 60 42.23 -26.50 53.71
CA ASN A 60 43.20 -27.37 54.39
C ASN A 60 43.05 -28.90 54.19
N ARG A 61 42.84 -29.34 52.95
CA ARG A 61 42.98 -30.76 52.58
C ARG A 61 44.32 -31.03 51.91
N ILE A 62 45.23 -31.66 52.66
CA ILE A 62 46.62 -31.96 52.25
C ILE A 62 46.72 -32.80 50.96
N GLY A 63 45.67 -33.55 50.61
CA GLY A 63 45.60 -34.34 49.37
C GLY A 63 45.14 -33.59 48.11
N TRP A 64 44.92 -32.27 48.15
CA TRP A 64 44.46 -31.48 47.00
C TRP A 64 45.61 -30.70 46.35
N LYS A 65 45.78 -30.83 45.03
CA LYS A 65 46.88 -30.21 44.27
C LYS A 65 46.58 -28.73 44.01
N GLY A 66 46.76 -27.87 45.00
CA GLY A 66 46.48 -26.44 44.91
C GLY A 66 45.88 -25.95 46.21
N GLY A 67 46.74 -25.76 47.21
CA GLY A 67 46.33 -25.53 48.59
C GLY A 67 45.69 -24.16 48.84
N SER A 68 44.94 -24.09 49.94
CA SER A 68 44.56 -22.90 50.72
C SER A 68 43.90 -21.68 50.05
N GLU A 69 43.83 -21.57 48.72
CA GLU A 69 43.49 -20.32 48.02
C GLU A 69 42.46 -20.53 46.90
N CYS A 70 41.76 -19.45 46.53
CA CYS A 70 40.86 -19.37 45.37
C CYS A 70 41.46 -19.93 44.06
N PHE A 71 42.78 -19.80 43.90
CA PHE A 71 43.55 -20.25 42.76
C PHE A 71 43.38 -21.75 42.51
N GLY A 72 43.47 -22.56 43.58
CA GLY A 72 43.30 -24.01 43.52
C GLY A 72 41.92 -24.41 43.01
N PHE A 73 40.86 -23.81 43.56
CA PHE A 73 39.48 -24.13 43.17
C PHE A 73 39.17 -23.79 41.71
N ALA A 74 39.59 -22.61 41.22
CA ALA A 74 39.36 -22.20 39.83
C ALA A 74 40.10 -23.12 38.84
N ASN A 75 41.31 -23.56 39.19
CA ASN A 75 42.10 -24.47 38.36
C ASN A 75 41.62 -25.93 38.45
N GLU A 76 41.13 -26.42 39.60
CA GLU A 76 40.49 -27.74 39.72
C GLU A 76 39.23 -27.84 38.84
N LEU A 77 38.45 -26.76 38.73
CA LEU A 77 37.38 -26.66 37.74
C LEU A 77 37.90 -26.76 36.29
N CYS A 78 39.04 -26.13 35.99
CA CYS A 78 39.67 -26.25 34.67
C CYS A 78 40.12 -27.69 34.37
N VAL A 79 40.81 -28.34 35.31
CA VAL A 79 41.24 -29.75 35.20
C VAL A 79 40.05 -30.66 34.95
N TRP A 80 38.94 -30.46 35.67
CA TRP A 80 37.70 -31.22 35.48
C TRP A 80 37.07 -31.04 34.09
N MET A 81 37.04 -29.81 33.58
CA MET A 81 36.48 -29.51 32.25
C MET A 81 37.39 -29.98 31.11
N PHE A 82 38.69 -29.76 31.21
CA PHE A 82 39.60 -29.74 30.06
C PHE A 82 40.86 -30.62 30.21
N GLY A 83 41.15 -31.15 31.40
CA GLY A 83 42.39 -31.91 31.66
C GLY A 83 43.65 -31.02 31.71
N SER A 84 43.46 -29.72 31.95
CA SER A 84 44.47 -28.67 31.93
C SER A 84 44.01 -27.49 32.78
N TYR A 85 44.92 -26.59 33.14
CA TYR A 85 44.62 -25.31 33.79
C TYR A 85 45.58 -24.24 33.23
N PRO A 86 45.31 -22.93 33.38
CA PRO A 86 46.00 -21.91 32.58
C PRO A 86 47.51 -21.75 32.86
N THR A 87 47.93 -21.93 34.10
CA THR A 87 49.32 -21.82 34.57
C THR A 87 50.07 -23.15 34.52
N GLY A 88 51.41 -23.11 34.48
CA GLY A 88 52.23 -24.32 34.58
C GLY A 88 52.11 -25.06 35.93
N SER A 89 51.88 -24.31 37.02
CA SER A 89 51.70 -24.81 38.38
C SER A 89 50.44 -24.27 39.05
N MET A 90 50.01 -24.95 40.12
CA MET A 90 48.85 -24.56 40.94
C MET A 90 49.21 -23.43 41.93
N SER A 91 50.02 -22.45 41.50
CA SER A 91 50.45 -21.29 42.28
C SER A 91 50.22 -19.96 41.55
N ALA A 92 49.98 -18.89 42.33
CA ALA A 92 49.72 -17.54 41.82
C ALA A 92 50.90 -16.87 41.09
N TYR A 93 52.11 -17.42 41.20
CA TYR A 93 53.38 -16.79 40.82
C TYR A 93 53.98 -17.33 39.52
N ASP A 94 53.29 -18.24 38.82
CA ASP A 94 53.89 -18.90 37.67
C ASP A 94 54.12 -17.96 36.48
N LYS A 95 55.35 -17.98 35.98
CA LYS A 95 55.78 -17.28 34.78
C LYS A 95 55.28 -17.98 33.51
N ASP A 96 55.08 -19.29 33.57
CA ASP A 96 54.82 -20.14 32.42
C ASP A 96 53.32 -20.46 32.30
N MET A 97 52.76 -20.27 31.11
CA MET A 97 51.39 -20.69 30.77
C MET A 97 51.40 -22.12 30.25
N ASP A 98 50.34 -22.87 30.52
CA ASP A 98 50.06 -24.09 29.75
C ASP A 98 49.75 -23.69 28.31
N SER A 99 50.54 -24.20 27.36
CA SER A 99 50.41 -23.91 25.92
C SER A 99 49.04 -24.30 25.31
N ARG A 100 48.22 -25.04 26.07
CA ARG A 100 46.83 -25.36 25.74
C ARG A 100 45.84 -24.23 26.07
N TRP A 101 46.28 -23.08 26.59
CA TRP A 101 45.40 -21.95 26.95
C TRP A 101 45.81 -20.65 26.25
N ASN A 102 44.83 -19.96 25.69
CA ASN A 102 45.01 -18.61 25.14
C ASN A 102 44.78 -17.59 26.26
N ARG A 103 45.74 -16.69 26.51
CA ARG A 103 45.63 -15.61 27.51
C ARG A 103 45.65 -14.23 26.86
N GLU A 104 44.67 -13.40 27.22
CA GLU A 104 44.56 -11.99 26.83
C GLU A 104 44.53 -11.10 28.09
N TYR A 105 44.97 -9.84 27.98
CA TYR A 105 45.07 -8.88 29.09
C TYR A 105 44.12 -7.69 28.91
N GLY A 106 43.70 -7.06 30.01
CA GLY A 106 42.88 -5.85 30.02
C GLY A 106 41.48 -6.00 29.40
N ALA A 107 40.88 -4.88 29.00
CA ALA A 107 39.52 -4.78 28.50
C ALA A 107 39.27 -5.51 27.15
N SER A 108 40.32 -5.77 26.37
CA SER A 108 40.22 -6.58 25.15
C SER A 108 39.92 -8.05 25.46
N ALA A 109 40.49 -8.60 26.55
CA ALA A 109 40.33 -9.99 26.98
C ALA A 109 38.87 -10.40 27.26
N VAL A 110 38.01 -9.42 27.58
CA VAL A 110 36.56 -9.61 27.78
C VAL A 110 35.83 -9.97 26.47
N ASN A 111 36.46 -9.77 25.31
CA ASN A 111 35.92 -10.17 24.01
C ASN A 111 36.05 -11.68 23.78
N ALA A 112 37.14 -12.31 24.23
CA ALA A 112 37.43 -13.73 24.07
C ALA A 112 36.83 -14.64 25.17
N ILE A 113 35.99 -14.09 26.04
CA ILE A 113 35.47 -14.80 27.22
C ILE A 113 34.37 -15.82 26.87
N ARG A 114 34.51 -17.03 27.40
CA ARG A 114 33.66 -18.21 27.16
C ARG A 114 33.24 -18.86 28.48
N PRO A 115 32.17 -19.67 28.52
CA PRO A 115 31.99 -20.64 29.60
C PRO A 115 33.22 -21.58 29.64
N GLY A 116 33.91 -21.63 30.76
CA GLY A 116 35.19 -22.32 30.92
C GLY A 116 36.43 -21.41 30.93
N SER A 117 36.30 -20.11 30.64
CA SER A 117 37.40 -19.16 30.83
C SER A 117 37.71 -18.93 32.31
N VAL A 118 38.96 -18.56 32.63
CA VAL A 118 39.38 -18.07 33.94
C VAL A 118 39.65 -16.57 33.86
N ILE A 119 39.14 -15.81 34.81
CA ILE A 119 39.40 -14.38 35.00
C ILE A 119 40.37 -14.22 36.18
N ARG A 120 41.42 -13.42 36.03
CA ARG A 120 42.41 -13.08 37.07
C ARG A 120 42.37 -11.59 37.39
N THR A 121 42.06 -11.25 38.65
CA THR A 121 42.15 -9.89 39.19
C THR A 121 42.76 -9.95 40.60
N GLY A 122 43.80 -9.15 40.86
CA GLY A 122 44.66 -9.26 42.03
C GLY A 122 45.24 -10.67 42.18
N GLU A 123 45.19 -11.17 43.42
CA GLU A 123 45.49 -12.57 43.75
C GLU A 123 44.29 -13.52 43.57
N HIS A 124 43.16 -13.03 43.06
CA HIS A 124 41.90 -13.76 42.94
C HIS A 124 41.68 -14.38 41.55
N SER A 125 41.02 -15.55 41.52
CA SER A 125 40.67 -16.28 40.29
C SER A 125 39.19 -16.64 40.28
N ARG A 126 38.49 -16.30 39.18
CA ARG A 126 37.06 -16.58 38.97
C ARG A 126 36.87 -17.46 37.74
N PHE A 127 36.13 -18.57 37.90
CA PHE A 127 35.87 -19.51 36.81
C PHE A 127 34.54 -19.22 36.13
N VAL A 128 34.52 -18.95 34.83
CA VAL A 128 33.31 -18.59 34.08
C VAL A 128 32.46 -19.84 33.83
N THR A 129 31.19 -19.78 34.25
CA THR A 129 30.21 -20.87 34.14
C THR A 129 29.16 -20.65 33.05
N ASN A 130 28.92 -19.40 32.62
CA ASN A 130 28.09 -19.10 31.45
C ASN A 130 28.36 -17.66 30.96
N VAL A 131 28.08 -17.37 29.68
CA VAL A 131 28.14 -16.03 29.10
C VAL A 131 26.89 -15.83 28.25
N LYS A 132 26.06 -14.83 28.59
CA LYS A 132 24.78 -14.54 27.92
C LYS A 132 24.73 -13.08 27.48
N GLY A 133 25.10 -12.84 26.22
CA GLY A 133 25.20 -11.48 25.67
C GLY A 133 26.25 -10.65 26.42
N ASN A 134 25.77 -9.74 27.29
CA ASN A 134 26.59 -8.88 28.13
C ASN A 134 26.88 -9.45 29.54
N ASP A 135 26.13 -10.45 29.99
CA ASP A 135 26.24 -10.97 31.36
C ASP A 135 27.19 -12.17 31.42
N ILE A 136 28.12 -12.14 32.38
CA ILE A 136 29.10 -13.19 32.65
C ILE A 136 28.77 -13.81 34.00
N TYR A 137 28.42 -15.10 33.98
CA TYR A 137 28.10 -15.87 35.19
C TYR A 137 29.32 -16.69 35.60
N TYR A 138 29.83 -16.53 36.82
CA TYR A 138 31.03 -17.19 37.30
C TYR A 138 30.81 -17.94 38.62
N CYS A 139 31.78 -18.80 38.95
CA CYS A 139 31.99 -19.29 40.30
C CYS A 139 33.15 -18.55 40.95
N ASP A 140 32.96 -18.28 42.24
CA ASP A 140 33.92 -17.67 43.14
C ASP A 140 34.18 -18.63 44.32
N ALA A 141 35.30 -18.47 45.01
CA ALA A 141 35.67 -19.31 46.14
C ALA A 141 36.46 -18.58 47.24
N ASN A 142 36.48 -17.24 47.29
CA ASN A 142 37.19 -16.48 48.36
C ASN A 142 36.63 -15.08 48.65
N THR A 143 35.49 -14.69 48.07
CA THR A 143 34.89 -13.35 48.30
C THR A 143 34.47 -13.03 49.74
N ASP A 144 34.59 -13.97 50.68
CA ASP A 144 34.32 -13.79 52.11
C ASP A 144 35.55 -13.99 53.03
N ARG A 145 36.75 -14.20 52.46
CA ARG A 145 38.00 -14.57 53.17
C ARG A 145 37.91 -15.88 54.00
N LYS A 146 36.90 -16.72 53.79
CA LYS A 146 36.73 -18.04 54.46
C LYS A 146 36.77 -19.21 53.47
N ASN A 147 37.21 -18.93 52.24
CA ASN A 147 37.25 -19.86 51.12
C ASN A 147 35.91 -20.56 50.82
N THR A 148 34.81 -19.82 50.85
CA THR A 148 33.45 -20.34 50.61
C THR A 148 33.07 -20.33 49.13
N ILE A 149 32.55 -21.45 48.59
CA ILE A 149 32.24 -21.63 47.17
C ILE A 149 30.89 -20.98 46.79
N VAL A 150 30.92 -19.98 45.91
CA VAL A 150 29.74 -19.23 45.44
C VAL A 150 29.58 -19.34 43.92
N TYR A 151 28.70 -20.23 43.47
CA TYR A 151 28.30 -20.35 42.06
C TYR A 151 27.24 -19.30 41.69
N GLY A 152 27.22 -18.90 40.41
CA GLY A 152 26.14 -18.07 39.87
C GLY A 152 26.26 -16.58 40.18
N ARG A 153 27.43 -16.13 40.66
CA ARG A 153 27.74 -14.69 40.70
C ARG A 153 27.74 -14.16 39.27
N THR A 154 27.33 -12.90 39.10
CA THR A 154 27.23 -12.25 37.78
C THR A 154 28.04 -10.95 37.78
N ILE A 155 28.66 -10.62 36.65
CA ILE A 155 29.29 -9.33 36.35
C ILE A 155 29.00 -8.99 34.88
N THR A 156 28.86 -7.70 34.52
CA THR A 156 28.67 -7.34 33.11
C THR A 156 30.01 -7.25 32.38
N LYS A 157 29.97 -7.37 31.04
CA LYS A 157 31.09 -7.06 30.14
C LYS A 157 31.52 -5.58 30.16
N ALA A 158 30.80 -4.68 30.83
CA ALA A 158 31.26 -3.31 31.04
C ALA A 158 32.14 -3.26 32.30
N ASP A 159 31.60 -3.69 33.43
CA ASP A 159 32.29 -3.65 34.73
C ASP A 159 33.59 -4.46 34.72
N LEU A 160 33.58 -5.65 34.11
CA LEU A 160 34.77 -6.49 34.03
C LEU A 160 35.90 -5.87 33.19
N ARG A 161 35.58 -5.01 32.20
CA ARG A 161 36.62 -4.31 31.43
C ARG A 161 37.36 -3.29 32.27
N ILE A 162 36.61 -2.55 33.10
CA ILE A 162 37.17 -1.60 34.06
C ILE A 162 38.03 -2.36 35.08
N GLU A 163 37.51 -3.46 35.65
CA GLU A 163 38.24 -4.27 36.63
C GLU A 163 39.57 -4.82 36.07
N LEU A 164 39.59 -5.31 34.83
CA LEU A 164 40.81 -5.85 34.21
C LEU A 164 41.81 -4.77 33.78
N ASP A 165 41.35 -3.62 33.27
CA ASP A 165 42.23 -2.50 32.91
C ASP A 165 42.87 -1.84 34.14
N ASP A 166 42.13 -1.69 35.23
CA ASP A 166 42.66 -1.08 36.46
C ASP A 166 43.64 -2.01 37.18
N GLU A 167 43.41 -3.33 37.16
CA GLU A 167 44.37 -4.33 37.63
C GLU A 167 45.66 -4.36 36.77
N LEU A 168 45.54 -4.23 35.45
CA LEU A 168 46.69 -4.14 34.55
C LEU A 168 47.56 -2.90 34.85
N LYS A 169 46.93 -1.73 35.07
CA LYS A 169 47.62 -0.48 35.45
C LYS A 169 48.32 -0.54 36.81
N HIS A 170 47.90 -1.42 37.73
CA HIS A 170 48.60 -1.64 38.99
C HIS A 170 49.85 -2.50 38.80
N TYR A 171 49.78 -3.54 37.96
CA TYR A 171 50.94 -4.35 37.59
C TYR A 171 52.04 -3.52 36.89
N GLU A 172 51.67 -2.63 35.97
CA GLU A 172 52.60 -1.76 35.23
C GLU A 172 53.40 -0.76 36.12
N LYS A 173 53.04 -0.60 37.41
CA LYS A 173 53.69 0.34 38.34
C LYS A 173 54.77 -0.28 39.24
N GLY A 174 55.11 -1.55 39.06
CA GLY A 174 56.37 -2.11 39.60
C GLY A 174 56.27 -3.32 40.53
N ASP A 175 55.08 -3.86 40.83
CA ASP A 175 54.96 -5.18 41.47
C ASP A 175 55.17 -6.29 40.44
N THR A 176 56.45 -6.54 40.10
CA THR A 176 56.88 -7.46 39.03
C THR A 176 56.51 -8.92 39.28
N ASN A 177 56.06 -9.28 40.48
CA ASN A 177 55.73 -10.65 40.88
C ASN A 177 54.25 -11.03 40.65
N ARG A 178 53.35 -10.07 40.40
CA ARG A 178 51.89 -10.32 40.32
C ARG A 178 51.30 -10.11 38.92
N LYS A 179 51.54 -11.07 38.01
CA LYS A 179 50.95 -11.07 36.66
C LYS A 179 49.43 -11.30 36.71
N THR A 180 48.67 -10.22 36.75
CA THR A 180 47.20 -10.19 36.87
C THR A 180 46.54 -9.41 35.72
N GLY A 181 45.24 -9.09 35.82
CA GLY A 181 44.51 -8.31 34.81
C GLY A 181 44.28 -9.06 33.50
N TRP A 182 44.02 -10.38 33.55
CA TRP A 182 43.89 -11.23 32.36
C TRP A 182 42.68 -12.17 32.36
N VAL A 183 42.31 -12.62 31.16
CA VAL A 183 41.39 -13.74 30.92
C VAL A 183 42.14 -14.84 30.17
N ALA A 184 42.00 -16.09 30.62
CA ALA A 184 42.51 -17.26 29.91
C ALA A 184 41.35 -18.15 29.43
N THR A 185 41.45 -18.65 28.20
CA THR A 185 40.41 -19.44 27.52
C THR A 185 41.04 -20.66 26.84
N HIS A 186 40.55 -21.86 27.19
CA HIS A 186 40.96 -23.12 26.55
C HIS A 186 40.28 -23.27 25.17
N PRO A 187 40.94 -23.77 24.11
CA PRO A 187 40.34 -23.98 22.79
C PRO A 187 39.08 -24.84 22.81
N ASN A 188 39.04 -25.87 23.66
CA ASN A 188 37.87 -26.76 23.79
C ASN A 188 36.71 -26.13 24.60
N ALA A 189 36.82 -24.87 25.05
CA ALA A 189 35.76 -24.19 25.78
C ALA A 189 34.56 -23.87 24.85
N PRO A 190 33.32 -24.19 25.26
CA PRO A 190 32.12 -23.94 24.46
C PRO A 190 32.04 -22.50 23.97
N ASP A 191 31.48 -22.29 22.78
CA ASP A 191 31.01 -20.96 22.39
C ASP A 191 29.86 -20.50 23.34
N PRO A 192 29.75 -19.19 23.64
CA PRO A 192 28.60 -18.65 24.37
C PRO A 192 27.26 -19.00 23.72
N GLU A 193 26.18 -19.04 24.51
CA GLU A 193 24.83 -19.30 23.99
C GLU A 193 24.30 -18.09 23.18
N ASP A 194 24.67 -17.98 21.90
CA ASP A 194 24.04 -17.03 21.00
C ASP A 194 22.58 -17.43 20.72
N ASN A 195 21.68 -16.85 21.51
CA ASN A 195 20.25 -16.98 21.34
C ASN A 195 19.67 -16.00 20.30
N SER A 196 20.50 -15.21 19.62
CA SER A 196 20.08 -14.35 18.50
C SER A 196 19.69 -15.20 17.30
N ILE A 197 18.46 -15.06 16.82
CA ILE A 197 17.96 -15.78 15.64
C ILE A 197 17.17 -14.87 14.71
N ALA A 198 17.44 -14.99 13.41
CA ALA A 198 16.56 -14.51 12.36
C ALA A 198 15.52 -15.60 12.01
N ARG A 199 14.23 -15.22 11.95
CA ARG A 199 13.12 -16.13 11.60
C ARG A 199 12.03 -15.41 10.81
N TYR A 200 11.25 -16.19 10.08
CA TYR A 200 9.95 -15.73 9.58
C TYR A 200 8.83 -16.12 10.53
N ILE A 201 8.08 -15.13 11.02
CA ILE A 201 6.78 -15.34 11.65
C ILE A 201 5.79 -15.81 10.57
N VAL A 202 4.98 -16.82 10.88
CA VAL A 202 3.93 -17.32 9.98
C VAL A 202 2.78 -16.32 9.91
N ALA A 203 2.10 -16.23 8.76
CA ALA A 203 0.95 -15.33 8.61
C ALA A 203 -0.18 -15.72 9.59
N ASN A 204 -0.91 -14.73 10.09
CA ASN A 204 -2.00 -14.83 11.07
C ASN A 204 -1.60 -15.34 12.48
N SER A 205 -0.33 -15.68 12.72
CA SER A 205 0.22 -15.98 14.05
C SER A 205 0.07 -14.82 15.03
N ILE A 206 -0.05 -15.13 16.32
CA ILE A 206 -0.24 -14.13 17.37
C ILE A 206 1.12 -13.51 17.76
N ILE A 207 1.21 -12.18 17.67
CA ILE A 207 2.28 -11.38 18.28
C ILE A 207 1.74 -10.78 19.59
N ARG A 208 2.49 -10.89 20.69
CA ARG A 208 2.08 -10.48 22.05
C ARG A 208 3.06 -9.46 22.66
N SER A 209 2.62 -8.74 23.69
CA SER A 209 3.47 -7.82 24.48
C SER A 209 4.39 -8.52 25.49
N ALA A 210 4.02 -9.73 25.89
CA ALA A 210 4.79 -10.61 26.78
C ALA A 210 4.51 -12.08 26.41
N PRO A 211 5.32 -13.05 26.88
CA PRO A 211 4.94 -14.47 26.89
C PRO A 211 3.53 -14.64 27.48
N ASN A 212 2.62 -15.27 26.73
CA ASN A 212 1.18 -15.40 27.02
C ASN A 212 0.36 -14.10 27.24
N GLY A 213 0.98 -12.92 27.36
CA GLY A 213 0.32 -11.62 27.59
C GLY A 213 -0.48 -11.09 26.39
N ASN A 214 -0.93 -9.83 26.50
CA ASN A 214 -1.86 -9.19 25.57
C ASN A 214 -1.43 -9.30 24.10
N ILE A 215 -2.41 -9.55 23.22
CA ILE A 215 -2.21 -9.62 21.77
C ILE A 215 -1.96 -8.22 21.22
N ILE A 216 -0.84 -8.04 20.52
CA ILE A 216 -0.54 -6.82 19.77
C ILE A 216 -1.21 -6.90 18.39
N THR A 217 -1.02 -8.00 17.66
CA THR A 217 -1.55 -8.15 16.29
C THR A 217 -1.49 -9.59 15.78
N ARG A 218 -2.07 -9.80 14.60
CA ARG A 218 -1.89 -10.97 13.73
C ARG A 218 -1.50 -10.46 12.33
N PRO A 219 -0.28 -10.73 11.82
CA PRO A 219 0.17 -10.15 10.56
C PRO A 219 -0.42 -10.91 9.37
N TRP A 220 -1.08 -10.21 8.45
CA TRP A 220 -1.73 -10.82 7.26
C TRP A 220 -0.76 -11.54 6.31
N ARG A 221 0.54 -11.21 6.38
CA ARG A 221 1.63 -11.84 5.64
C ARG A 221 2.74 -12.32 6.59
N PRO A 222 3.64 -13.21 6.15
CA PRO A 222 4.84 -13.51 6.90
C PRO A 222 5.71 -12.26 7.14
N LEU A 223 6.35 -12.19 8.29
CA LEU A 223 7.29 -11.13 8.67
C LEU A 223 8.65 -11.75 8.98
N ARG A 224 9.75 -11.26 8.39
CA ARG A 224 11.09 -11.58 8.90
C ARG A 224 11.38 -10.70 10.11
N VAL A 225 11.87 -11.32 11.16
CA VAL A 225 12.31 -10.66 12.40
C VAL A 225 13.66 -11.22 12.82
N ALA A 226 14.47 -10.40 13.47
CA ALA A 226 15.61 -10.83 14.25
C ALA A 226 15.30 -10.58 15.73
N GLY A 227 15.76 -11.45 16.62
CA GLY A 227 15.43 -11.36 18.04
C GLY A 227 16.08 -12.48 18.84
N MET A 228 15.88 -12.43 20.16
CA MET A 228 16.44 -13.40 21.11
C MET A 228 15.45 -14.52 21.40
N LYS A 229 15.92 -15.77 21.38
CA LYS A 229 15.14 -16.93 21.83
C LYS A 229 15.07 -16.95 23.36
N GLU A 230 13.87 -16.89 23.91
CA GLU A 230 13.59 -17.03 25.34
C GLU A 230 12.69 -18.25 25.57
N GLY A 231 13.32 -19.41 25.76
CA GLY A 231 12.64 -20.70 25.93
C GLY A 231 11.78 -21.06 24.72
N ALA A 232 10.46 -21.05 24.90
CA ALA A 232 9.46 -21.33 23.85
C ALA A 232 9.08 -20.10 23.00
N TRP A 233 9.69 -18.93 23.25
CA TRP A 233 9.36 -17.66 22.61
C TRP A 233 10.53 -17.07 21.85
N LEU A 234 10.23 -16.23 20.86
CA LEU A 234 11.15 -15.31 20.21
C LEU A 234 10.75 -13.88 20.61
N LYS A 235 11.67 -13.17 21.25
CA LYS A 235 11.56 -11.78 21.69
C LYS A 235 12.23 -10.87 20.68
N PHE A 236 11.51 -9.87 20.16
CA PHE A 236 11.96 -9.00 19.08
C PHE A 236 11.31 -7.63 19.19
N THR A 237 11.77 -6.66 18.39
CA THR A 237 11.16 -5.31 18.35
C THR A 237 10.08 -5.25 17.28
N TYR A 238 8.86 -4.86 17.66
CA TYR A 238 7.74 -4.59 16.75
C TYR A 238 7.18 -3.19 17.01
N GLY A 239 7.15 -2.34 15.98
CA GLY A 239 6.66 -0.96 16.12
C GLY A 239 7.42 -0.12 17.15
N GLY A 240 8.72 -0.39 17.35
CA GLY A 240 9.55 0.28 18.36
C GLY A 240 9.39 -0.26 19.80
N LYS A 241 8.54 -1.26 20.03
CA LYS A 241 8.31 -1.87 21.36
C LYS A 241 8.73 -3.34 21.39
N THR A 242 9.07 -3.85 22.58
CA THR A 242 9.32 -5.28 22.80
C THR A 242 8.06 -6.09 22.49
N ALA A 243 8.22 -7.17 21.75
CA ALA A 243 7.15 -8.07 21.33
C ALA A 243 7.63 -9.53 21.33
N TYR A 244 6.68 -10.46 21.44
CA TYR A 244 6.93 -11.88 21.58
C TYR A 244 6.07 -12.68 20.61
N VAL A 245 6.63 -13.77 20.08
CA VAL A 245 5.93 -14.76 19.24
C VAL A 245 6.35 -16.16 19.67
N ALA A 246 5.43 -17.12 19.68
CA ALA A 246 5.76 -18.50 20.02
C ALA A 246 6.70 -19.11 18.95
N MET A 247 7.72 -19.84 19.37
CA MET A 247 8.73 -20.42 18.46
C MET A 247 8.12 -21.36 17.41
N SER A 248 7.05 -22.09 17.78
CA SER A 248 6.24 -22.93 16.87
C SER A 248 5.49 -22.14 15.79
N SER A 249 5.27 -20.83 15.99
CA SER A 249 4.74 -19.90 14.98
C SER A 249 5.83 -19.27 14.10
N THR A 250 7.05 -19.83 14.10
CA THR A 250 8.18 -19.34 13.30
C THR A 250 8.80 -20.43 12.43
N ARG A 251 9.47 -20.03 11.33
CA ARG A 251 10.24 -20.94 10.47
C ARG A 251 11.57 -20.33 10.02
N LYS A 252 12.54 -21.20 9.71
CA LYS A 252 13.82 -20.83 9.07
C LYS A 252 13.64 -20.53 7.57
N GLY A 253 12.93 -21.41 6.85
CA GLY A 253 12.79 -21.34 5.39
C GLY A 253 11.95 -20.16 4.90
N ASN A 254 12.35 -19.62 3.74
CA ASN A 254 11.70 -18.50 3.06
C ASN A 254 10.23 -18.84 2.72
N PRO A 255 9.24 -18.06 3.18
CA PRO A 255 7.83 -18.42 3.02
C PRO A 255 7.25 -17.91 1.70
N GLN A 256 6.34 -18.68 1.11
CA GLN A 256 5.45 -18.18 0.05
C GLN A 256 4.55 -17.07 0.59
N MET A 257 4.29 -16.04 -0.22
CA MET A 257 3.22 -15.06 0.00
C MET A 257 2.66 -14.50 -1.31
N THR A 258 1.42 -14.04 -1.24
CA THR A 258 0.74 -13.34 -2.32
C THR A 258 0.19 -12.01 -1.77
N GLY A 259 0.20 -10.96 -2.59
CA GLY A 259 -0.38 -9.66 -2.25
C GLY A 259 -0.41 -8.71 -3.43
N TYR A 260 -1.19 -7.64 -3.33
CA TYR A 260 -1.42 -6.69 -4.41
C TYR A 260 -0.61 -5.41 -4.17
N ALA A 261 -0.01 -4.86 -5.23
CA ALA A 261 0.77 -3.62 -5.18
C ALA A 261 -0.12 -2.42 -4.82
N LYS A 262 -0.05 -1.89 -3.60
CA LYS A 262 -0.94 -0.80 -3.13
C LYS A 262 -0.62 0.58 -3.71
N GLN A 263 0.45 0.67 -4.49
CA GLN A 263 0.97 1.84 -5.21
C GLN A 263 1.89 1.33 -6.34
N LYS A 264 2.42 2.21 -7.21
CA LYS A 264 3.50 1.83 -8.14
C LYS A 264 4.76 1.41 -7.36
N LEU A 265 5.37 0.27 -7.68
CA LEU A 265 6.52 -0.27 -6.92
C LEU A 265 7.80 -0.29 -7.74
N ASN A 266 8.92 0.07 -7.12
CA ASN A 266 10.25 -0.12 -7.69
C ASN A 266 10.58 -1.62 -7.79
N LEU A 267 10.67 -2.14 -9.01
CA LEU A 267 11.07 -3.52 -9.32
C LEU A 267 12.58 -3.56 -9.59
N ARG A 268 13.24 -4.58 -9.04
CA ARG A 268 14.70 -4.82 -9.16
C ARG A 268 14.95 -6.29 -9.52
N TYR A 269 15.97 -6.60 -10.31
CA TYR A 269 16.34 -8.01 -10.60
C TYR A 269 17.19 -8.66 -9.49
N THR A 270 17.76 -7.88 -8.58
CA THR A 270 18.40 -8.34 -7.33
C THR A 270 17.92 -7.50 -6.14
N PRO A 271 18.02 -7.98 -4.88
CA PRO A 271 17.53 -7.22 -3.72
C PRO A 271 18.19 -5.85 -3.51
N THR A 272 19.47 -5.73 -3.86
CA THR A 272 20.32 -4.54 -3.65
C THR A 272 20.64 -3.77 -4.94
N GLY A 273 20.39 -4.33 -6.12
CA GLY A 273 20.66 -3.70 -7.41
C GLY A 273 19.81 -2.46 -7.68
N LYS A 274 20.03 -1.79 -8.82
CA LYS A 274 19.28 -0.58 -9.23
C LYS A 274 17.77 -0.84 -9.40
N VAL A 275 17.00 0.24 -9.53
CA VAL A 275 15.59 0.14 -9.97
C VAL A 275 15.58 -0.07 -11.47
N GLU A 276 14.89 -1.12 -11.93
CA GLU A 276 14.87 -1.55 -13.33
C GLU A 276 13.58 -1.13 -14.02
N ARG A 277 12.44 -1.28 -13.33
CA ARG A 277 11.09 -0.92 -13.82
C ARG A 277 10.19 -0.47 -12.66
N LEU A 278 9.05 0.12 -13.00
CA LEU A 278 7.93 0.31 -12.07
C LEU A 278 6.86 -0.76 -12.31
N LEU A 279 6.58 -1.56 -11.28
CA LEU A 279 5.42 -2.44 -11.25
C LEU A 279 4.14 -1.61 -11.04
N PRO A 280 3.06 -1.83 -11.81
CA PRO A 280 1.84 -1.03 -11.66
C PRO A 280 1.10 -1.32 -10.34
N MET A 281 0.37 -0.31 -9.87
CA MET A 281 -0.59 -0.45 -8.77
C MET A 281 -1.67 -1.47 -9.13
N GLY A 282 -2.13 -2.26 -8.15
CA GLY A 282 -3.06 -3.38 -8.35
C GLY A 282 -2.42 -4.68 -8.87
N TYR A 283 -1.15 -4.68 -9.27
CA TYR A 283 -0.49 -5.91 -9.73
C TYR A 283 -0.43 -6.98 -8.63
N LYS A 284 -0.83 -8.22 -8.97
CA LYS A 284 -0.81 -9.39 -8.08
C LYS A 284 0.59 -9.99 -8.02
N VAL A 285 1.34 -9.69 -6.96
CA VAL A 285 2.65 -10.29 -6.70
C VAL A 285 2.45 -11.60 -5.95
N SER A 286 3.00 -12.70 -6.46
CA SER A 286 2.93 -14.01 -5.84
C SER A 286 4.30 -14.70 -5.94
N GLY A 287 4.86 -15.14 -4.83
CA GLY A 287 6.18 -15.76 -4.81
C GLY A 287 6.79 -15.86 -3.41
N VAL A 288 8.11 -16.03 -3.36
CA VAL A 288 8.87 -16.34 -2.15
C VAL A 288 9.31 -15.06 -1.46
N LEU A 289 8.91 -14.83 -0.21
CA LEU A 289 9.50 -13.76 0.61
C LEU A 289 10.95 -14.12 0.93
N VAL A 290 11.89 -13.38 0.36
CA VAL A 290 13.31 -13.39 0.69
C VAL A 290 13.60 -12.09 1.43
N ASP A 291 14.01 -12.23 2.69
CA ASP A 291 14.24 -11.15 3.63
C ASP A 291 13.00 -10.26 3.85
N ASN A 292 12.94 -9.11 3.18
CA ASN A 292 11.81 -8.17 3.22
C ASN A 292 11.21 -7.92 1.83
N MET A 293 11.58 -8.71 0.83
CA MET A 293 11.18 -8.58 -0.57
C MET A 293 10.59 -9.88 -1.10
N VAL A 294 9.54 -9.79 -1.91
CA VAL A 294 9.01 -10.98 -2.60
C VAL A 294 9.82 -11.20 -3.87
N LYS A 295 10.48 -12.37 -3.97
CA LYS A 295 11.09 -12.92 -5.18
C LYS A 295 10.00 -13.60 -6.01
N PHE A 296 9.80 -13.14 -7.24
CA PHE A 296 8.80 -13.66 -8.17
C PHE A 296 9.31 -13.54 -9.62
N THR A 297 8.58 -14.13 -10.57
CA THR A 297 8.88 -13.97 -12.01
C THR A 297 8.02 -12.84 -12.57
N TYR A 298 8.64 -11.92 -13.32
CA TYR A 298 7.98 -10.82 -14.03
C TYR A 298 8.66 -10.64 -15.39
N ASP A 299 7.90 -10.55 -16.49
CA ASP A 299 8.41 -10.52 -17.87
C ASP A 299 9.50 -11.58 -18.14
N GLY A 300 9.29 -12.81 -17.64
CA GLY A 300 10.25 -13.93 -17.71
C GLY A 300 11.47 -13.84 -16.76
N LYS A 301 11.66 -12.73 -16.05
CA LYS A 301 12.85 -12.46 -15.22
C LYS A 301 12.58 -12.60 -13.72
N THR A 302 13.54 -13.17 -13.00
CA THR A 302 13.58 -13.12 -11.53
C THR A 302 13.58 -11.66 -11.06
N SER A 303 12.60 -11.30 -10.25
CA SER A 303 12.30 -9.92 -9.86
C SER A 303 11.96 -9.82 -8.37
N TYR A 304 12.25 -8.67 -7.77
CA TYR A 304 12.09 -8.40 -6.34
C TYR A 304 11.33 -7.09 -6.11
N VAL A 305 10.37 -7.11 -5.18
CA VAL A 305 9.67 -5.91 -4.66
C VAL A 305 9.47 -5.98 -3.15
N TYR A 306 9.50 -4.85 -2.44
CA TYR A 306 9.36 -4.82 -0.98
C TYR A 306 7.95 -5.18 -0.49
N ALA A 307 7.85 -6.19 0.38
CA ALA A 307 6.59 -6.71 0.90
C ALA A 307 5.80 -5.70 1.78
N LYS A 308 6.44 -4.60 2.24
CA LYS A 308 5.76 -3.50 2.98
C LYS A 308 4.82 -2.64 2.11
N PHE A 309 4.99 -2.70 0.79
CA PHE A 309 4.15 -1.99 -0.18
C PHE A 309 3.09 -2.90 -0.86
N LEU A 310 2.97 -4.14 -0.40
CA LEU A 310 1.86 -5.02 -0.76
C LEU A 310 0.72 -4.88 0.26
N GLN A 311 -0.49 -5.25 -0.16
CA GLN A 311 -1.67 -5.46 0.69
C GLN A 311 -2.29 -6.83 0.43
N LYS A 312 -3.10 -7.32 1.38
CA LYS A 312 -3.74 -8.65 1.31
C LYS A 312 -4.72 -8.75 0.14
N ASP A 313 -5.69 -7.84 0.11
CA ASP A 313 -6.85 -7.89 -0.76
C ASP A 313 -6.65 -7.00 -2.02
N PRO A 314 -7.34 -7.27 -3.14
CA PRO A 314 -7.22 -6.47 -4.36
C PRO A 314 -7.45 -4.97 -4.16
N VAL A 315 -6.77 -4.14 -4.96
CA VAL A 315 -6.81 -2.68 -4.82
C VAL A 315 -8.11 -2.13 -5.39
N LYS A 316 -8.97 -1.58 -4.53
CA LYS A 316 -10.18 -0.85 -4.94
C LYS A 316 -9.87 0.64 -5.16
N VAL A 317 -10.47 1.23 -6.19
CA VAL A 317 -10.35 2.66 -6.53
C VAL A 317 -11.68 3.23 -7.03
N THR A 318 -11.88 4.53 -6.82
CA THR A 318 -12.93 5.32 -7.48
C THR A 318 -12.26 6.29 -8.45
N CYS A 319 -12.70 6.31 -9.70
CA CYS A 319 -12.12 7.14 -10.76
C CYS A 319 -13.16 7.44 -11.85
N TYR A 320 -12.77 8.22 -12.85
CA TYR A 320 -13.57 8.47 -14.06
C TYR A 320 -13.05 7.65 -15.23
N VAL A 321 -13.94 6.89 -15.87
CA VAL A 321 -13.74 6.38 -17.23
C VAL A 321 -13.80 7.56 -18.20
N VAL A 322 -12.84 7.65 -19.12
CA VAL A 322 -12.79 8.72 -20.14
C VAL A 322 -13.89 8.48 -21.18
N ALA A 323 -14.50 9.54 -21.71
CA ALA A 323 -15.52 9.45 -22.75
C ALA A 323 -15.02 8.67 -23.98
N ASN A 324 -15.92 7.91 -24.60
CA ASN A 324 -15.70 7.00 -25.74
C ASN A 324 -14.73 5.83 -25.50
N SER A 325 -14.26 5.62 -24.27
CA SER A 325 -13.43 4.46 -23.90
C SER A 325 -14.16 3.14 -24.10
N ILE A 326 -13.42 2.08 -24.44
CA ILE A 326 -13.99 0.75 -24.65
C ILE A 326 -14.23 0.07 -23.30
N ILE A 327 -15.50 -0.20 -22.97
CA ILE A 327 -15.91 -1.06 -21.87
C ILE A 327 -16.15 -2.48 -22.44
N ARG A 328 -15.66 -3.52 -21.74
CA ARG A 328 -15.69 -4.93 -22.18
C ARG A 328 -16.28 -5.84 -21.10
N SER A 329 -16.76 -7.03 -21.49
CA SER A 329 -17.24 -8.05 -20.54
C SER A 329 -16.11 -8.77 -19.80
N THR A 330 -14.94 -8.90 -20.44
CA THR A 330 -13.71 -9.45 -19.84
C THR A 330 -12.47 -8.69 -20.35
N PRO A 331 -11.30 -8.82 -19.70
CA PRO A 331 -10.03 -8.34 -20.25
C PRO A 331 -9.81 -8.83 -21.69
N ASN A 332 -9.61 -7.90 -22.63
CA ASN A 332 -9.55 -8.14 -24.09
C ASN A 332 -10.81 -8.74 -24.76
N GLY A 333 -11.84 -9.16 -24.03
CA GLY A 333 -13.07 -9.77 -24.56
C GLY A 333 -14.02 -8.80 -25.27
N ASN A 334 -15.27 -9.25 -25.48
CA ASN A 334 -16.27 -8.52 -26.26
C ASN A 334 -16.52 -7.10 -25.71
N ILE A 335 -16.74 -6.15 -26.61
CA ILE A 335 -17.10 -4.77 -26.28
C ILE A 335 -18.56 -4.74 -25.81
N ILE A 336 -18.81 -4.19 -24.62
CA ILE A 336 -20.15 -3.88 -24.14
C ILE A 336 -20.60 -2.54 -24.75
N THR A 337 -19.79 -1.48 -24.57
CA THR A 337 -20.17 -0.13 -25.00
C THR A 337 -18.97 0.83 -25.10
N ARG A 338 -19.22 2.02 -25.65
CA ARG A 338 -18.38 3.21 -25.57
C ARG A 338 -19.23 4.37 -25.05
N PRO A 339 -19.10 4.79 -23.78
CA PRO A 339 -19.99 5.79 -23.21
C PRO A 339 -19.66 7.17 -23.79
N TRP A 340 -20.65 7.87 -24.35
CA TRP A 340 -20.48 9.18 -24.99
C TRP A 340 -19.93 10.29 -24.06
N ARG A 341 -20.01 10.07 -22.74
CA ARG A 341 -19.57 10.97 -21.66
C ARG A 341 -18.62 10.22 -20.72
N PRO A 342 -17.87 10.94 -19.86
CA PRO A 342 -17.16 10.30 -18.77
C PRO A 342 -18.15 9.66 -17.77
N LEU A 343 -17.74 8.55 -17.16
CA LEU A 343 -18.49 7.85 -16.12
C LEU A 343 -17.65 7.76 -14.85
N ARG A 344 -18.21 8.17 -13.70
CA ARG A 344 -17.60 7.86 -12.41
C ARG A 344 -17.89 6.40 -12.07
N VAL A 345 -16.85 5.66 -11.67
CA VAL A 345 -16.94 4.24 -11.35
C VAL A 345 -16.12 3.93 -10.10
N THR A 346 -16.58 2.97 -9.31
CA THR A 346 -15.79 2.34 -8.25
C THR A 346 -15.54 0.90 -8.65
N GLY A 347 -14.28 0.48 -8.65
CA GLY A 347 -13.87 -0.82 -9.15
C GLY A 347 -12.62 -1.36 -8.46
N THR A 348 -12.20 -2.55 -8.90
CA THR A 348 -11.02 -3.28 -8.43
C THR A 348 -10.01 -3.37 -9.56
N ILE A 349 -8.74 -3.06 -9.29
CA ILE A 349 -7.68 -3.15 -10.29
C ILE A 349 -7.24 -4.62 -10.44
N GLU A 350 -7.47 -5.19 -11.63
CA GLU A 350 -7.00 -6.51 -12.05
C GLU A 350 -5.91 -6.32 -13.13
N GLY A 351 -4.69 -6.03 -12.68
CA GLY A 351 -3.53 -5.81 -13.54
C GLY A 351 -3.62 -4.52 -14.36
N ALA A 352 -3.79 -4.64 -15.68
CA ALA A 352 -3.94 -3.49 -16.60
C ALA A 352 -5.39 -2.98 -16.69
N TRP A 353 -6.34 -3.62 -16.00
CA TRP A 353 -7.77 -3.36 -16.11
C TRP A 353 -8.38 -2.92 -14.79
N LEU A 354 -9.40 -2.05 -14.86
CA LEU A 354 -10.35 -1.82 -13.79
C LEU A 354 -11.58 -2.69 -14.03
N LYS A 355 -11.90 -3.55 -13.06
CA LYS A 355 -13.15 -4.32 -12.99
C LYS A 355 -14.16 -3.58 -12.13
N PHE A 356 -15.36 -3.37 -12.66
CA PHE A 356 -16.42 -2.63 -12.00
C PHE A 356 -17.79 -3.18 -12.43
N THR A 357 -18.87 -2.66 -11.84
CA THR A 357 -20.24 -3.01 -12.26
C THR A 357 -20.75 -1.95 -13.24
N TYR A 358 -21.27 -2.38 -14.39
CA TYR A 358 -21.90 -1.52 -15.39
C TYR A 358 -23.28 -2.07 -15.74
N GLU A 359 -24.34 -1.27 -15.57
CA GLU A 359 -25.74 -1.65 -15.84
C GLU A 359 -26.18 -2.96 -15.14
N GLY A 360 -25.58 -3.27 -13.98
CA GLY A 360 -25.81 -4.48 -13.19
C GLY A 360 -24.76 -5.57 -13.38
N GLU A 361 -24.11 -5.60 -14.55
CA GLU A 361 -23.20 -6.65 -14.97
C GLU A 361 -21.73 -6.38 -14.64
N THR A 362 -20.91 -7.45 -14.64
CA THR A 362 -19.45 -7.32 -14.50
C THR A 362 -18.83 -6.75 -15.77
N ALA A 363 -18.10 -5.64 -15.64
CA ALA A 363 -17.49 -4.93 -16.75
C ALA A 363 -16.03 -4.55 -16.47
N TYR A 364 -15.28 -4.37 -17.56
CA TYR A 364 -13.84 -4.13 -17.57
C TYR A 364 -13.49 -2.94 -18.47
N VAL A 365 -12.59 -2.08 -18.00
CA VAL A 365 -12.01 -0.97 -18.77
C VAL A 365 -10.50 -0.90 -18.56
N ALA A 366 -9.73 -0.51 -19.57
CA ALA A 366 -8.29 -0.37 -19.42
C ALA A 366 -7.94 0.76 -18.44
N MET A 367 -6.96 0.55 -17.55
CA MET A 367 -6.53 1.58 -16.57
C MET A 367 -6.03 2.86 -17.26
N SER A 368 -5.43 2.75 -18.45
CA SER A 368 -5.03 3.88 -19.31
C SER A 368 -6.20 4.69 -19.85
N SER A 369 -7.43 4.17 -19.79
CA SER A 369 -8.68 4.84 -20.14
C SER A 369 -9.41 5.41 -18.91
N THR A 370 -8.71 5.55 -17.77
CA THR A 370 -9.25 6.11 -16.52
C THR A 370 -8.42 7.29 -16.02
N ARG A 371 -9.04 8.20 -15.26
CA ARG A 371 -8.39 9.35 -14.62
C ARG A 371 -9.03 9.70 -13.28
N THR A 372 -8.28 10.36 -12.40
CA THR A 372 -8.72 10.72 -11.02
C THR A 372 -9.19 12.16 -10.89
N ASP A 373 -8.82 13.03 -11.83
CA ASP A 373 -9.23 14.43 -11.90
C ASP A 373 -10.53 14.59 -12.68
N ASN A 374 -11.27 15.67 -12.37
CA ASN A 374 -12.62 15.92 -12.87
C ASN A 374 -12.62 16.19 -14.39
N PRO A 375 -13.15 15.28 -15.24
CA PRO A 375 -13.07 15.42 -16.69
C PRO A 375 -14.04 16.48 -17.22
N PRO A 376 -13.72 17.15 -18.33
CA PRO A 376 -14.67 18.02 -19.01
C PRO A 376 -15.87 17.23 -19.54
N MET A 377 -17.07 17.83 -19.47
CA MET A 377 -18.29 17.26 -20.01
C MET A 377 -19.21 18.36 -20.56
N THR A 378 -19.75 18.12 -21.76
CA THR A 378 -20.83 18.91 -22.35
C THR A 378 -21.99 17.99 -22.70
N GLY A 379 -23.23 18.45 -22.53
CA GLY A 379 -24.43 17.73 -22.97
C GLY A 379 -25.69 18.59 -22.85
N TYR A 380 -26.80 18.11 -23.39
CA TYR A 380 -28.08 18.80 -23.42
C TYR A 380 -29.07 18.14 -22.46
N ALA A 381 -29.89 18.94 -21.78
CA ALA A 381 -30.89 18.47 -20.82
C ALA A 381 -31.98 17.61 -21.49
N LYS A 382 -32.03 16.29 -21.21
CA LYS A 382 -33.08 15.37 -21.73
C LYS A 382 -34.49 15.75 -21.28
N GLN A 383 -34.58 16.38 -20.12
CA GLN A 383 -35.77 16.78 -19.38
C GLN A 383 -35.46 18.04 -18.58
N ASN A 384 -36.45 18.61 -17.89
CA ASN A 384 -36.20 19.69 -16.94
C ASN A 384 -35.25 19.21 -15.82
N LEU A 385 -34.21 20.00 -15.50
CA LEU A 385 -33.17 19.62 -14.53
C LEU A 385 -33.24 20.46 -13.27
N ASN A 386 -33.20 19.78 -12.12
CA ASN A 386 -32.94 20.41 -10.83
C ASN A 386 -31.49 20.92 -10.79
N LEU A 387 -31.31 22.24 -10.67
CA LEU A 387 -30.04 22.92 -10.45
C LEU A 387 -29.86 23.20 -8.95
N SER A 388 -28.66 22.93 -8.44
CA SER A 388 -28.23 23.30 -7.08
C SER A 388 -26.89 24.03 -7.11
N TYR A 389 -26.59 24.86 -6.10
CA TYR A 389 -25.27 25.51 -5.96
C TYR A 389 -24.23 24.64 -5.23
N THR A 390 -24.62 23.47 -4.71
CA THR A 390 -23.72 22.45 -4.15
C THR A 390 -24.21 21.04 -4.51
N PRO A 391 -23.33 20.00 -4.55
CA PRO A 391 -23.72 18.64 -4.93
C PRO A 391 -24.78 17.97 -4.05
N THR A 392 -24.94 18.43 -2.81
CA THR A 392 -25.92 17.94 -1.82
C THR A 392 -26.91 19.03 -1.39
N GLY A 393 -26.98 20.13 -2.15
CA GLY A 393 -27.83 21.27 -1.85
C GLY A 393 -29.31 21.05 -2.17
N LYS A 394 -30.14 22.01 -1.74
CA LYS A 394 -31.55 22.09 -2.17
C LYS A 394 -31.63 22.42 -3.67
N VAL A 395 -32.81 22.23 -4.26
CA VAL A 395 -33.10 22.67 -5.63
C VAL A 395 -33.30 24.18 -5.62
N GLU A 396 -32.44 24.89 -6.35
CA GLU A 396 -32.38 26.36 -6.41
C GLU A 396 -33.13 26.90 -7.64
N ARG A 397 -33.15 26.12 -8.72
CA ARG A 397 -33.79 26.47 -10.00
C ARG A 397 -34.06 25.22 -10.82
N ILE A 398 -34.99 25.33 -11.76
CA ILE A 398 -35.18 24.37 -12.85
C ILE A 398 -34.52 24.91 -14.12
N LEU A 399 -33.63 24.13 -14.75
CA LEU A 399 -33.22 24.35 -16.14
C LEU A 399 -34.24 23.69 -17.08
N PRO A 400 -34.61 24.29 -18.21
CA PRO A 400 -35.51 23.68 -19.16
C PRO A 400 -34.86 22.50 -19.91
N LYS A 401 -35.68 21.55 -20.34
CA LYS A 401 -35.32 20.56 -21.37
C LYS A 401 -34.69 21.27 -22.59
N GLY A 402 -33.65 20.66 -23.16
CA GLY A 402 -32.84 21.22 -24.25
C GLY A 402 -31.70 22.15 -23.82
N TYR A 403 -31.66 22.62 -22.56
CA TYR A 403 -30.57 23.50 -22.10
C TYR A 403 -29.18 22.84 -22.21
N LYS A 404 -28.21 23.56 -22.79
CA LYS A 404 -26.83 23.10 -22.96
C LYS A 404 -26.02 23.32 -21.69
N VAL A 405 -25.54 22.25 -21.09
CA VAL A 405 -24.65 22.26 -19.92
C VAL A 405 -23.23 21.96 -20.39
N SER A 406 -22.27 22.76 -19.95
CA SER A 406 -20.85 22.66 -20.33
C SER A 406 -19.97 22.98 -19.13
N GLY A 407 -19.16 22.03 -18.67
CA GLY A 407 -18.37 22.17 -17.44
C GLY A 407 -17.48 20.96 -17.17
N VAL A 408 -17.28 20.62 -15.89
CA VAL A 408 -16.51 19.45 -15.45
C VAL A 408 -17.35 18.51 -14.61
N LEU A 409 -17.20 17.20 -14.80
CA LEU A 409 -17.88 16.18 -14.00
C LEU A 409 -17.23 16.08 -12.61
N VAL A 410 -18.01 16.38 -11.57
CA VAL A 410 -17.61 16.32 -10.16
C VAL A 410 -18.54 15.35 -9.44
N GLY A 411 -18.03 14.17 -9.09
CA GLY A 411 -18.90 13.08 -8.67
C GLY A 411 -19.74 12.61 -9.87
N ASP A 412 -21.05 12.69 -9.73
CA ASP A 412 -22.02 12.24 -10.74
C ASP A 412 -22.81 13.43 -11.34
N MET A 413 -22.33 14.66 -11.07
CA MET A 413 -22.93 15.93 -11.48
C MET A 413 -21.94 16.77 -12.28
N VAL A 414 -22.41 17.48 -13.30
CA VAL A 414 -21.59 18.46 -14.03
C VAL A 414 -21.60 19.78 -13.25
N LYS A 415 -20.41 20.21 -12.80
CA LYS A 415 -20.16 21.55 -12.26
C LYS A 415 -19.90 22.52 -13.41
N PHE A 416 -20.69 23.58 -13.50
CA PHE A 416 -20.58 24.62 -14.51
C PHE A 416 -20.89 26.01 -13.92
N SER A 417 -20.77 27.07 -14.71
CA SER A 417 -21.19 28.42 -14.31
C SER A 417 -22.58 28.73 -14.87
N TYR A 418 -23.49 29.18 -14.01
CA TYR A 418 -24.81 29.66 -14.38
C TYR A 418 -25.05 31.01 -13.70
N ASN A 419 -25.29 32.07 -14.48
CA ASN A 419 -25.43 33.44 -14.01
C ASN A 419 -24.31 33.87 -13.02
N GLY A 420 -23.05 33.51 -13.33
CA GLY A 420 -21.88 33.78 -12.51
C GLY A 420 -21.68 32.85 -11.29
N LYS A 421 -22.65 31.98 -10.97
CA LYS A 421 -22.58 31.06 -9.82
C LYS A 421 -22.18 29.64 -10.23
N ALA A 422 -21.27 29.04 -9.46
CA ALA A 422 -20.96 27.62 -9.58
C ALA A 422 -22.21 26.79 -9.28
N SER A 423 -22.62 25.98 -10.26
CA SER A 423 -23.90 25.28 -10.28
C SER A 423 -23.72 23.82 -10.72
N TYR A 424 -24.59 22.93 -10.25
CA TYR A 424 -24.48 21.49 -10.42
C TYR A 424 -25.79 20.89 -10.94
N VAL A 425 -25.69 19.93 -11.86
CA VAL A 425 -26.80 19.09 -12.36
C VAL A 425 -26.34 17.66 -12.63
N TYR A 426 -27.20 16.65 -12.42
CA TYR A 426 -26.84 15.24 -12.61
C TYR A 426 -26.55 14.88 -14.08
N ALA A 427 -25.41 14.23 -14.32
CA ALA A 427 -24.93 13.89 -15.65
C ALA A 427 -25.79 12.83 -16.38
N ASN A 428 -26.51 11.99 -15.63
CA ASN A 428 -27.39 10.94 -16.19
C ASN A 428 -28.56 11.53 -17.01
N PHE A 429 -29.04 12.73 -16.62
CA PHE A 429 -30.14 13.44 -17.28
C PHE A 429 -29.69 14.30 -18.48
N LEU A 430 -28.41 14.23 -18.84
CA LEU A 430 -27.88 14.84 -20.07
C LEU A 430 -27.85 13.81 -21.22
N GLN A 431 -27.97 14.30 -22.45
CA GLN A 431 -27.72 13.59 -23.70
C GLN A 431 -26.58 14.27 -24.49
N LYS A 432 -25.96 13.51 -25.40
CA LYS A 432 -24.87 13.99 -26.27
C LYS A 432 -25.34 15.08 -27.22
N ASP A 433 -26.39 14.79 -27.95
CA ASP A 433 -26.90 15.58 -29.08
C ASP A 433 -28.06 16.50 -28.62
N PRO A 434 -28.37 17.60 -29.34
CA PRO A 434 -29.44 18.51 -28.93
C PRO A 434 -30.82 17.83 -28.83
N VAL A 435 -31.71 18.38 -27.99
CA VAL A 435 -33.13 18.00 -28.00
C VAL A 435 -33.79 18.68 -29.19
N MET A 436 -34.24 17.89 -30.17
CA MET A 436 -34.85 18.42 -31.39
C MET A 436 -36.38 18.59 -31.32
N ASP A 437 -37.02 18.08 -30.26
CA ASP A 437 -38.48 18.07 -30.04
C ASP A 437 -39.13 19.44 -30.35
N PRO A 438 -40.08 19.51 -31.31
CA PRO A 438 -40.71 20.77 -31.69
C PRO A 438 -41.61 21.34 -30.58
N VAL A 439 -41.21 22.47 -30.01
CA VAL A 439 -42.02 23.27 -29.08
C VAL A 439 -43.06 24.05 -29.88
N THR A 440 -44.32 24.00 -29.45
CA THR A 440 -45.39 24.85 -29.99
C THR A 440 -45.69 25.97 -29.00
N CYS A 441 -45.58 27.22 -29.45
CA CYS A 441 -45.78 28.41 -28.61
C CYS A 441 -46.31 29.59 -29.45
N TYR A 442 -46.51 30.75 -28.80
CA TYR A 442 -46.82 32.00 -29.46
C TYR A 442 -45.62 32.94 -29.47
N VAL A 443 -45.23 33.43 -30.65
CA VAL A 443 -44.37 34.62 -30.78
C VAL A 443 -45.18 35.84 -30.34
N VAL A 444 -44.59 36.69 -29.49
CA VAL A 444 -45.22 37.94 -29.03
C VAL A 444 -45.28 38.95 -30.19
N ALA A 445 -46.34 39.77 -30.25
CA ALA A 445 -46.45 40.81 -31.29
C ALA A 445 -45.26 41.78 -31.28
N ASN A 446 -44.88 42.29 -32.45
CA ASN A 446 -43.75 43.19 -32.71
C ASN A 446 -42.33 42.63 -32.41
N SER A 447 -42.23 41.36 -31.98
CA SER A 447 -40.97 40.65 -31.79
C SER A 447 -40.15 40.57 -33.07
N ILE A 448 -38.82 40.51 -32.94
CA ILE A 448 -37.92 40.41 -34.09
C ILE A 448 -37.82 38.94 -34.53
N ILE A 449 -38.26 38.65 -35.75
CA ILE A 449 -38.00 37.37 -36.45
C ILE A 449 -36.80 37.59 -37.40
N ARG A 450 -35.83 36.68 -37.39
CA ARG A 450 -34.56 36.78 -38.14
C ARG A 450 -34.30 35.54 -39.01
N SER A 451 -33.45 35.65 -40.03
CA SER A 451 -33.03 34.50 -40.86
C SER A 451 -32.04 33.58 -40.15
N THR A 452 -31.23 34.09 -39.23
CA THR A 452 -30.32 33.34 -38.36
C THR A 452 -30.25 33.98 -36.96
N PRO A 453 -29.72 33.28 -35.94
CA PRO A 453 -29.40 33.88 -34.65
C PRO A 453 -28.56 35.16 -34.82
N ASN A 454 -29.06 36.30 -34.31
CA ASN A 454 -28.52 37.65 -34.52
C ASN A 454 -28.45 38.19 -35.96
N GLY A 455 -28.77 37.40 -36.99
CA GLY A 455 -28.72 37.81 -38.40
C GLY A 455 -29.83 38.77 -38.85
N ASN A 456 -29.99 38.92 -40.16
CA ASN A 456 -30.93 39.89 -40.76
C ASN A 456 -32.37 39.69 -40.24
N ILE A 457 -33.06 40.81 -40.03
CA ILE A 457 -34.48 40.81 -39.63
C ILE A 457 -35.32 40.45 -40.85
N ILE A 458 -36.16 39.41 -40.74
CA ILE A 458 -37.18 39.07 -41.74
C ILE A 458 -38.40 39.97 -41.53
N THR A 459 -38.93 40.01 -40.30
CA THR A 459 -40.18 40.73 -40.02
C THR A 459 -40.38 41.04 -38.53
N ARG A 460 -41.38 41.88 -38.24
CA ARG A 460 -41.99 42.11 -36.93
C ARG A 460 -43.50 41.88 -37.06
N PRO A 461 -44.06 40.78 -36.55
CA PRO A 461 -45.46 40.48 -36.78
C PRO A 461 -46.37 41.37 -35.92
N TRP A 462 -47.27 42.12 -36.55
CA TRP A 462 -48.18 43.05 -35.86
C TRP A 462 -49.13 42.38 -34.84
N ARG A 463 -49.32 41.06 -34.97
CA ARG A 463 -50.11 40.20 -34.08
C ARG A 463 -49.26 39.05 -33.54
N PRO A 464 -49.66 38.38 -32.45
CA PRO A 464 -49.03 37.13 -32.06
C PRO A 464 -49.16 36.06 -33.15
N LEU A 465 -48.13 35.23 -33.28
CA LEU A 465 -48.09 34.08 -34.20
C LEU A 465 -47.96 32.79 -33.41
N ARG A 466 -48.88 31.83 -33.58
CA ARG A 466 -48.63 30.47 -33.14
C ARG A 466 -47.63 29.82 -34.10
N VAL A 467 -46.57 29.26 -33.55
CA VAL A 467 -45.47 28.61 -34.28
C VAL A 467 -45.12 27.28 -33.63
N THR A 468 -44.53 26.38 -34.41
CA THR A 468 -43.97 25.11 -33.94
C THR A 468 -42.52 25.05 -34.44
N GLY A 469 -41.58 24.77 -33.55
CA GLY A 469 -40.15 24.88 -33.88
C GLY A 469 -39.22 24.27 -32.83
N THR A 470 -37.95 24.09 -33.20
CA THR A 470 -36.91 23.48 -32.36
C THR A 470 -36.11 24.55 -31.61
N VAL A 471 -35.71 24.29 -30.36
CA VAL A 471 -34.97 25.26 -29.55
C VAL A 471 -33.46 25.14 -29.79
N GLU A 472 -32.90 26.07 -30.57
CA GLU A 472 -31.46 26.21 -30.79
C GLU A 472 -30.87 27.21 -29.78
N GLY A 473 -30.65 26.73 -28.56
CA GLY A 473 -30.01 27.48 -27.48
C GLY A 473 -30.91 28.58 -26.90
N ALA A 474 -30.65 29.84 -27.25
CA ALA A 474 -31.46 31.00 -26.84
C ALA A 474 -32.59 31.34 -27.83
N TRP A 475 -32.71 30.59 -28.93
CA TRP A 475 -33.61 30.87 -30.05
C TRP A 475 -34.57 29.71 -30.30
N LEU A 476 -35.78 30.03 -30.73
CA LEU A 476 -36.67 29.08 -31.40
C LEU A 476 -36.43 29.19 -32.91
N LYS A 477 -36.12 28.07 -33.55
CA LYS A 477 -36.04 27.90 -35.00
C LYS A 477 -37.33 27.28 -35.51
N PHE A 478 -37.97 27.91 -36.47
CA PHE A 478 -39.26 27.49 -37.02
C PHE A 478 -39.33 27.87 -38.51
N LEU A 479 -40.39 27.43 -39.21
CA LEU A 479 -40.65 27.88 -40.57
C LEU A 479 -41.58 29.10 -40.55
N TYR A 480 -41.16 30.20 -41.18
CA TYR A 480 -41.97 31.40 -41.41
C TYR A 480 -42.19 31.57 -42.91
N GLU A 481 -43.44 31.54 -43.36
CA GLU A 481 -43.83 31.66 -44.79
C GLU A 481 -43.14 30.67 -45.74
N GLY A 482 -42.61 29.56 -45.20
CA GLY A 482 -41.89 28.50 -45.92
C GLY A 482 -40.39 28.47 -45.58
N GLU A 483 -39.82 29.60 -45.18
CA GLU A 483 -38.39 29.78 -44.95
C GLU A 483 -37.94 29.53 -43.51
N THR A 484 -36.66 29.21 -43.32
CA THR A 484 -36.08 29.03 -41.97
C THR A 484 -35.97 30.37 -41.25
N ALA A 485 -36.60 30.45 -40.08
CA ALA A 485 -36.69 31.65 -39.28
C ALA A 485 -36.38 31.41 -37.80
N TYR A 486 -35.89 32.46 -37.14
CA TYR A 486 -35.42 32.45 -35.76
C TYR A 486 -36.05 33.57 -34.95
N VAL A 487 -36.49 33.26 -33.73
CA VAL A 487 -36.96 34.25 -32.74
C VAL A 487 -36.33 33.97 -31.38
N ALA A 488 -36.02 35.00 -30.60
CA ALA A 488 -35.49 34.82 -29.26
C ALA A 488 -36.52 34.13 -28.35
N MET A 489 -36.11 33.15 -27.54
CA MET A 489 -37.01 32.42 -26.62
C MET A 489 -37.71 33.36 -25.62
N SER A 490 -37.03 34.44 -25.21
CA SER A 490 -37.59 35.52 -24.36
C SER A 490 -38.68 36.35 -25.05
N SER A 491 -38.89 36.18 -26.35
CA SER A 491 -39.97 36.80 -27.14
C SER A 491 -41.09 35.80 -27.49
N THR A 492 -41.15 34.67 -26.78
CA THR A 492 -42.19 33.64 -26.92
C THR A 492 -42.94 33.41 -25.60
N ARG A 493 -44.18 32.89 -25.69
CA ARG A 493 -45.01 32.51 -24.54
C ARG A 493 -45.90 31.31 -24.86
N ILE A 494 -46.32 30.58 -23.84
CA ILE A 494 -47.12 29.34 -23.97
C ILE A 494 -48.61 29.54 -23.71
N ASP A 495 -48.97 30.63 -23.03
CA ASP A 495 -50.34 31.02 -22.71
C ASP A 495 -50.96 31.87 -23.82
N ASN A 496 -52.29 31.85 -23.92
CA ASN A 496 -53.05 32.47 -25.01
C ASN A 496 -52.93 34.01 -24.98
N PRO A 497 -52.21 34.66 -25.93
CA PRO A 497 -51.95 36.09 -25.86
C PRO A 497 -53.18 36.91 -26.27
N PRO A 498 -53.34 38.14 -25.74
CA PRO A 498 -54.37 39.05 -26.23
C PRO A 498 -54.12 39.42 -27.70
N MET A 499 -55.19 39.58 -28.46
CA MET A 499 -55.15 40.02 -29.85
C MET A 499 -56.39 40.87 -30.18
N THR A 500 -56.15 41.99 -30.86
CA THR A 500 -57.18 42.86 -31.44
C THR A 500 -56.87 43.09 -32.91
N GLY A 501 -57.89 43.18 -33.76
CA GLY A 501 -57.78 43.51 -35.18
C GLY A 501 -59.15 43.63 -35.85
N TYR A 502 -59.17 44.01 -37.12
CA TYR A 502 -60.40 44.24 -37.90
C TYR A 502 -60.56 43.19 -39.00
N ALA A 503 -61.80 42.81 -39.31
CA ALA A 503 -62.12 41.80 -40.32
C ALA A 503 -61.77 42.27 -41.74
N LYS A 504 -60.77 41.64 -42.39
CA LYS A 504 -60.37 41.95 -43.79
C LYS A 504 -61.47 41.71 -44.81
N GLN A 505 -62.34 40.75 -44.49
CA GLN A 505 -63.42 40.21 -45.31
C GLN A 505 -64.51 39.67 -44.37
N ASN A 506 -65.62 39.19 -44.91
CA ASN A 506 -66.63 38.49 -44.12
C ASN A 506 -66.04 37.20 -43.49
N LEU A 507 -66.15 37.03 -42.17
CA LEU A 507 -65.52 35.92 -41.43
C LEU A 507 -66.55 34.92 -40.89
N ASN A 508 -66.28 33.63 -41.11
CA ASN A 508 -67.04 32.54 -40.51
C ASN A 508 -66.80 32.47 -39.00
N ILE A 509 -67.81 32.84 -38.21
CA ILE A 509 -67.85 32.66 -36.76
C ILE A 509 -68.20 31.20 -36.44
N ARG A 510 -67.50 30.62 -35.47
CA ARG A 510 -67.78 29.30 -34.89
C ARG A 510 -67.86 29.42 -33.37
N TYR A 511 -68.73 28.68 -32.69
CA TYR A 511 -68.77 28.67 -31.21
C TYR A 511 -67.72 27.74 -30.57
N THR A 512 -67.07 26.88 -31.37
CA THR A 512 -65.84 26.15 -31.00
C THR A 512 -64.83 26.18 -32.16
N PRO A 513 -63.51 26.00 -31.93
CA PRO A 513 -62.50 26.11 -33.00
C PRO A 513 -62.67 25.11 -34.16
N THR A 514 -63.33 23.98 -33.92
CA THR A 514 -63.55 22.88 -34.88
C THR A 514 -65.02 22.65 -35.24
N GLY A 515 -65.96 23.35 -34.59
CA GLY A 515 -67.40 23.22 -34.85
C GLY A 515 -67.82 23.76 -36.23
N LYS A 516 -69.12 23.66 -36.55
CA LYS A 516 -69.69 24.22 -37.79
C LYS A 516 -69.57 25.76 -37.83
N VAL A 517 -69.85 26.34 -39.01
CA VAL A 517 -70.04 27.79 -39.13
C VAL A 517 -71.43 28.13 -38.58
N GLU A 518 -71.51 29.14 -37.72
CA GLU A 518 -72.74 29.52 -37.00
C GLU A 518 -73.27 30.89 -37.46
N ARG A 519 -72.36 31.84 -37.73
CA ARG A 519 -72.66 33.22 -38.16
C ARG A 519 -71.57 33.77 -39.07
N ILE A 520 -71.87 34.87 -39.75
CA ILE A 520 -70.90 35.67 -40.51
C ILE A 520 -70.64 36.97 -39.76
N LEU A 521 -69.37 37.27 -39.47
CA LEU A 521 -68.93 38.60 -39.04
C LEU A 521 -68.68 39.45 -40.30
N PRO A 522 -69.35 40.60 -40.51
CA PRO A 522 -69.11 41.42 -41.70
C PRO A 522 -67.70 42.03 -41.74
N LYS A 523 -67.19 42.32 -42.95
CA LYS A 523 -65.95 43.09 -43.19
C LYS A 523 -65.91 44.36 -42.32
N GLY A 524 -64.72 44.75 -41.86
CA GLY A 524 -64.48 45.95 -41.06
C GLY A 524 -64.78 45.82 -39.57
N ASN A 525 -65.53 44.80 -39.13
CA ASN A 525 -65.83 44.61 -37.70
C ASN A 525 -64.57 44.37 -36.86
N LYS A 526 -64.54 44.98 -35.66
CA LYS A 526 -63.47 44.83 -34.68
C LYS A 526 -63.62 43.50 -33.92
N VAL A 527 -62.54 42.74 -33.87
CA VAL A 527 -62.40 41.52 -33.07
C VAL A 527 -61.37 41.79 -31.98
N SER A 528 -61.73 41.56 -30.72
CA SER A 528 -60.87 41.81 -29.56
C SER A 528 -61.02 40.66 -28.57
N GLY A 529 -59.94 39.98 -28.22
CA GLY A 529 -59.99 38.77 -27.40
C GLY A 529 -58.62 38.14 -27.18
N VAL A 530 -58.57 36.81 -27.05
CA VAL A 530 -57.32 36.04 -26.86
C VAL A 530 -57.10 35.03 -28.00
N LEU A 531 -55.87 34.90 -28.48
CA LEU A 531 -55.52 33.94 -29.53
C LEU A 531 -55.44 32.53 -28.93
N VAL A 532 -56.32 31.64 -29.40
CA VAL A 532 -56.38 30.22 -29.03
C VAL A 532 -56.11 29.39 -30.29
N GLY A 533 -54.95 28.75 -30.35
CA GLY A 533 -54.51 28.06 -31.56
C GLY A 533 -54.23 29.08 -32.68
N ASN A 534 -55.02 29.03 -33.76
CA ASN A 534 -54.94 29.97 -34.88
C ASN A 534 -56.18 30.89 -34.98
N MET A 535 -57.01 30.92 -33.93
CA MET A 535 -58.28 31.66 -33.90
C MET A 535 -58.34 32.60 -32.69
N VAL A 536 -58.93 33.78 -32.85
CA VAL A 536 -59.19 34.67 -31.71
C VAL A 536 -60.50 34.21 -31.05
N LYS A 537 -60.43 33.87 -29.76
CA LYS A 537 -61.58 33.69 -28.87
C LYS A 537 -62.04 35.05 -28.38
N PHE A 538 -63.27 35.42 -28.68
CA PHE A 538 -63.88 36.71 -28.32
C PHE A 538 -65.37 36.52 -27.98
N THR A 539 -66.03 37.58 -27.52
CA THR A 539 -67.49 37.59 -27.31
C THR A 539 -68.17 38.26 -28.50
N TYR A 540 -69.21 37.62 -29.04
CA TYR A 540 -70.06 38.15 -30.11
C TYR A 540 -71.50 37.70 -29.85
N ASP A 541 -72.47 38.61 -29.97
CA ASP A 541 -73.89 38.39 -29.61
C ASP A 541 -74.06 37.71 -28.23
N GLY A 542 -73.27 38.16 -27.23
CA GLY A 542 -73.24 37.59 -25.87
C GLY A 542 -72.60 36.20 -25.74
N ARG A 543 -72.13 35.59 -26.85
CA ARG A 543 -71.61 34.21 -26.89
C ARG A 543 -70.09 34.16 -27.14
N THR A 544 -69.43 33.21 -26.49
CA THR A 544 -68.03 32.84 -26.80
C THR A 544 -67.95 32.38 -28.26
N SER A 545 -67.10 33.05 -29.04
CA SER A 545 -67.02 32.94 -30.48
C SER A 545 -65.56 32.89 -30.95
N TYR A 546 -65.31 32.26 -32.09
CA TYR A 546 -63.99 32.06 -32.67
C TYR A 546 -63.95 32.45 -34.15
N VAL A 547 -62.92 33.22 -34.56
CA VAL A 547 -62.60 33.53 -35.98
C VAL A 547 -61.09 33.37 -36.23
N TYR A 548 -60.69 33.00 -37.45
CA TYR A 548 -59.27 32.79 -37.78
C TYR A 548 -58.47 34.10 -37.83
N ALA A 549 -57.39 34.16 -37.05
CA ALA A 549 -56.54 35.35 -36.91
C ALA A 549 -55.83 35.79 -38.21
N LYS A 550 -55.67 34.89 -39.20
CA LYS A 550 -55.07 35.22 -40.50
C LYS A 550 -55.91 36.19 -41.35
N PHE A 551 -57.24 36.19 -41.14
CA PHE A 551 -58.19 37.05 -41.84
C PHE A 551 -58.46 38.38 -41.12
N LEU A 552 -57.69 38.70 -40.07
CA LEU A 552 -57.70 40.00 -39.42
C LEU A 552 -56.58 40.89 -39.98
N GLN A 553 -56.78 42.21 -39.93
CA GLN A 553 -55.77 43.25 -40.15
C GLN A 553 -55.60 44.10 -38.88
N LYS A 554 -54.48 44.82 -38.78
CA LYS A 554 -54.14 45.69 -37.64
C LYS A 554 -55.09 46.88 -37.55
N ASP A 555 -55.23 47.59 -38.66
CA ASP A 555 -55.92 48.88 -38.76
C ASP A 555 -57.35 48.70 -39.33
N PRO A 556 -58.28 49.65 -39.13
CA PRO A 556 -59.64 49.56 -39.66
C PRO A 556 -59.68 49.35 -41.18
N VAL A 557 -60.79 48.80 -41.66
CA VAL A 557 -61.10 48.80 -43.09
C VAL A 557 -61.61 50.20 -43.46
N GLN A 558 -60.97 50.81 -44.45
CA GLN A 558 -61.55 51.90 -45.26
C GLN A 558 -62.51 51.29 -46.31
#